data_AF-A0A7J2YSW8-F1
#
_entry.id   AF-A0A7J2YSW8-F1
#
_cell.length_a   1.000
_cell.length_b   1.000
_cell.length_c   1.000
_cell.angle_alpha   90.00
_cell.angle_beta   90.00
_cell.angle_gamma   90.00
#
_symmetry.space_group_name_H-M   'P 1'
#
loop_
_entity.id
_entity.type
_entity.pdbx_description
1 polymer ?
#
loop_
_entity_poly.entity_id
_entity_poly.type
_entity_poly.pdbx_seq_one_letter_code
_entity_poly.pdbx_strand_id
1 'polypeptide(L)'
;MKGFFLVTFLAILCLTIALPLTLAQQSDSWPMFHGDPAHTGYVDAQGPATNQTLWTYSTGGWVLSSPAVVNGIIYLTASDAGYRPTANNNIIALKASDGSKLWNYSVSGKIYTSPAVANDIVYFGSDDHAIYALNATTGGYLWKCITDGEAEGSPTVSNGVVYAGSNDGKLYALDAATGMPIWNFTTGGYITGAPAVANGIVYFGSYDHKVYALDATTGAKKWEYTTGSVIASAPVVAQGNVYIGSYDNNTYALNADTGALVWKVQTGYDQCVQASPAYANGVIYTGGAFDNKVHALDASTGAEKWSYTMDGGLTTAPAVIGHTVYVTSTLGNTTYALNADSGALQWSYQTGGNIYSSPAIANGIIYFGAYDGNLYAVGANSGGGTGTSTGISNTIIYAAIIVVVVIVVAVAVVLLRRRR
;
A
#
# COMPACT_ATOMS: atom_id res chain seq x y z
N MET A 1 -44.60 -14.18 -38.02
CA MET A 1 -43.25 -14.57 -37.57
C MET A 1 -42.27 -13.41 -37.46
N LYS A 2 -42.28 -12.39 -38.35
CA LYS A 2 -41.36 -11.23 -38.28
C LYS A 2 -41.45 -10.38 -36.99
N GLY A 3 -42.64 -10.19 -36.42
CA GLY A 3 -42.81 -9.43 -35.16
C GLY A 3 -42.36 -10.17 -33.90
N PHE A 4 -42.24 -11.50 -33.93
CA PHE A 4 -41.83 -12.30 -32.78
C PHE A 4 -40.32 -12.19 -32.53
N PHE A 5 -39.54 -12.23 -33.62
CA PHE A 5 -38.08 -12.06 -33.57
C PHE A 5 -37.66 -10.65 -33.14
N LEU A 6 -38.38 -9.60 -33.57
CA LEU A 6 -38.02 -8.22 -33.23
C LEU A 6 -38.17 -7.95 -31.72
N VAL A 7 -39.21 -8.49 -31.08
CA VAL A 7 -39.48 -8.26 -29.65
C VAL A 7 -38.57 -9.08 -28.75
N THR A 8 -38.24 -10.32 -29.13
CA THR A 8 -37.23 -11.12 -28.39
C THR A 8 -35.83 -10.56 -28.57
N PHE A 9 -35.48 -10.07 -29.76
CA PHE A 9 -34.17 -9.47 -30.00
C PHE A 9 -33.97 -8.15 -29.24
N LEU A 10 -35.00 -7.28 -29.16
CA LEU A 10 -34.93 -6.06 -28.33
C LEU A 10 -34.86 -6.35 -26.82
N ALA A 11 -35.57 -7.38 -26.34
CA ALA A 11 -35.51 -7.76 -24.92
C ALA A 11 -34.13 -8.34 -24.54
N ILE A 12 -33.52 -9.12 -25.42
CA ILE A 12 -32.16 -9.66 -25.23
C ILE A 12 -31.12 -8.54 -25.34
N LEU A 13 -31.28 -7.59 -26.29
CA LEU A 13 -30.40 -6.44 -26.45
C LEU A 13 -30.44 -5.51 -25.21
N CYS A 14 -31.63 -5.27 -24.65
CA CYS A 14 -31.77 -4.52 -23.38
C CYS A 14 -31.18 -5.26 -22.18
N LEU A 15 -31.24 -6.59 -22.13
CA LEU A 15 -30.59 -7.38 -21.08
C LEU A 15 -29.06 -7.38 -21.19
N THR A 16 -28.51 -7.30 -22.41
CA THR A 16 -27.04 -7.24 -22.62
C THR A 16 -26.43 -5.86 -22.41
N ILE A 17 -27.23 -4.79 -22.53
CA ILE A 17 -26.78 -3.41 -22.23
C ILE A 17 -26.92 -3.12 -20.72
N ALA A 18 -27.67 -3.95 -19.98
CA ALA A 18 -27.93 -3.79 -18.56
C ALA A 18 -27.21 -4.85 -17.70
N LEU A 19 -25.91 -5.08 -17.90
CA LEU A 19 -25.00 -5.77 -16.96
C LEU A 19 -23.52 -5.51 -17.34
N PRO A 20 -22.62 -5.16 -16.41
CA PRO A 20 -22.79 -4.54 -15.09
C PRO A 20 -22.29 -3.08 -15.10
N LEU A 21 -22.95 -2.18 -14.36
CA LEU A 21 -22.18 -1.18 -13.63
C LEU A 21 -21.38 -1.99 -12.62
N THR A 22 -20.12 -2.31 -12.94
CA THR A 22 -19.15 -2.63 -11.90
C THR A 22 -19.05 -1.37 -11.06
N LEU A 23 -19.73 -1.34 -9.91
CA LEU A 23 -19.25 -0.51 -8.82
C LEU A 23 -17.78 -0.89 -8.67
N ALA A 24 -16.87 0.06 -8.83
CA ALA A 24 -15.46 -0.15 -8.51
C ALA A 24 -15.45 -0.77 -7.10
N GLN A 25 -15.08 -2.04 -7.01
CA GLN A 25 -15.00 -2.72 -5.74
C GLN A 25 -13.92 -1.97 -4.97
N GLN A 26 -14.34 -1.25 -3.93
CA GLN A 26 -13.40 -0.56 -3.07
C GLN A 26 -12.42 -1.62 -2.56
N SER A 27 -11.10 -1.38 -2.72
CA SER A 27 -10.13 -2.33 -2.21
C SER A 27 -10.31 -2.42 -0.69
N ASP A 28 -10.67 -3.62 -0.24
CA ASP A 28 -10.81 -3.97 1.17
C ASP A 28 -9.44 -4.15 1.85
N SER A 29 -8.34 -4.07 1.10
CA SER A 29 -7.02 -4.45 1.58
C SER A 29 -5.87 -3.55 1.10
N TRP A 30 -4.94 -3.32 2.01
CA TRP A 30 -3.62 -2.73 1.87
C TRP A 30 -2.62 -3.61 2.64
N PRO A 31 -2.29 -4.82 2.13
CA PRO A 31 -1.66 -5.88 2.92
C PRO A 31 -0.22 -5.64 3.36
N MET A 32 0.48 -4.66 2.78
CA MET A 32 1.89 -4.39 3.08
C MET A 32 2.23 -2.93 2.76
N PHE A 33 3.48 -2.55 2.96
CA PHE A 33 4.00 -1.26 2.50
C PHE A 33 3.64 -1.03 1.02
N HIS A 34 3.08 0.14 0.68
CA HIS A 34 2.53 0.46 -0.64
C HIS A 34 1.41 -0.44 -1.19
N GLY A 35 0.85 -1.33 -0.36
CA GLY A 35 -0.35 -2.10 -0.68
C GLY A 35 -0.13 -3.30 -1.61
N ASP A 36 0.95 -3.35 -2.40
CA ASP A 36 1.21 -4.45 -3.32
C ASP A 36 2.72 -4.77 -3.43
N PRO A 37 3.10 -5.98 -3.90
CA PRO A 37 4.51 -6.36 -3.97
C PRO A 37 5.37 -5.51 -4.91
N ALA A 38 4.81 -4.87 -5.94
CA ALA A 38 5.54 -3.97 -6.83
C ALA A 38 5.63 -2.54 -6.27
N HIS A 39 5.07 -2.33 -5.08
CA HIS A 39 5.06 -1.07 -4.34
C HIS A 39 4.42 0.08 -5.10
N THR A 40 3.40 -0.16 -5.92
CA THR A 40 2.79 0.94 -6.72
C THR A 40 2.19 2.02 -5.83
N GLY A 41 1.66 1.65 -4.65
CA GLY A 41 1.00 2.60 -3.76
C GLY A 41 -0.30 3.12 -4.35
N TYR A 42 -0.89 2.43 -5.33
CA TYR A 42 -2.07 2.86 -6.07
C TYR A 42 -3.21 1.87 -6.00
N VAL A 43 -4.42 2.40 -5.76
CA VAL A 43 -5.67 1.66 -5.88
C VAL A 43 -6.64 2.47 -6.75
N ASP A 44 -7.24 1.84 -7.75
CA ASP A 44 -8.34 2.45 -8.50
C ASP A 44 -9.67 2.36 -7.75
N ALA A 45 -9.88 3.28 -6.81
CA ALA A 45 -11.08 3.38 -6.00
C ALA A 45 -11.34 4.83 -5.57
N GLN A 46 -12.40 5.05 -4.79
CA GLN A 46 -12.69 6.36 -4.20
C GLN A 46 -12.08 6.44 -2.79
N GLY A 47 -11.22 7.45 -2.59
CA GLY A 47 -10.64 7.78 -1.30
C GLY A 47 -11.56 8.61 -0.40
N PRO A 48 -11.16 8.85 0.86
CA PRO A 48 -11.88 9.74 1.76
C PRO A 48 -12.01 11.15 1.20
N ALA A 49 -13.26 11.60 1.03
CA ALA A 49 -13.61 12.95 0.57
C ALA A 49 -13.48 14.01 1.68
N THR A 50 -13.39 13.60 2.95
CA THR A 50 -13.29 14.51 4.10
C THR A 50 -12.15 14.10 5.02
N ASN A 51 -11.71 15.03 5.86
CA ASN A 51 -10.70 14.83 6.89
C ASN A 51 -11.33 14.48 8.26
N GLN A 52 -12.56 13.92 8.28
CA GLN A 52 -13.24 13.59 9.53
C GLN A 52 -12.50 12.46 10.25
N THR A 53 -12.20 12.65 11.53
CA THR A 53 -11.69 11.55 12.37
C THR A 53 -12.83 10.59 12.68
N LEU A 54 -12.64 9.31 12.35
CA LEU A 54 -13.58 8.25 12.72
C LEU A 54 -13.26 7.73 14.12
N TRP A 55 -11.98 7.44 14.37
CA TRP A 55 -11.46 7.05 15.67
C TRP A 55 -9.94 7.23 15.70
N THR A 56 -9.37 7.21 16.91
CA THR A 56 -7.93 7.15 17.15
C THR A 56 -7.63 6.03 18.14
N TYR A 57 -6.44 5.43 18.03
CA TYR A 57 -5.96 4.41 18.96
C TYR A 57 -4.61 4.82 19.53
N SER A 58 -4.51 4.94 20.85
CA SER A 58 -3.26 5.25 21.53
C SER A 58 -2.46 3.97 21.81
N THR A 59 -1.27 3.87 21.23
CA THR A 59 -0.40 2.70 21.37
C THR A 59 0.48 2.76 22.62
N GLY A 60 0.62 3.94 23.24
CA GLY A 60 1.53 4.18 24.37
C GLY A 60 3.00 4.43 23.97
N GLY A 61 3.33 4.38 22.67
CA GLY A 61 4.67 4.62 22.12
C GLY A 61 4.59 5.25 20.72
N TRP A 62 5.72 5.52 20.07
CA TRP A 62 5.75 6.04 18.70
C TRP A 62 5.21 5.02 17.70
N VAL A 63 4.39 5.49 16.75
CA VAL A 63 3.94 4.71 15.60
C VAL A 63 4.75 5.14 14.38
N LEU A 64 5.76 4.34 14.04
CA LEU A 64 6.71 4.61 12.96
C LEU A 64 6.34 3.90 11.65
N SER A 65 5.67 2.75 11.76
CA SER A 65 5.33 1.91 10.62
C SER A 65 4.10 2.39 9.87
N SER A 66 4.13 2.23 8.55
CA SER A 66 2.92 2.26 7.72
C SER A 66 2.04 1.06 8.08
N PRO A 67 0.73 1.25 8.37
CA PRO A 67 -0.15 0.14 8.70
C PRO A 67 -0.35 -0.81 7.51
N ALA A 68 -0.62 -2.08 7.80
CA ALA A 68 -1.22 -3.01 6.84
C ALA A 68 -2.69 -3.22 7.19
N VAL A 69 -3.57 -3.27 6.20
CA VAL A 69 -5.01 -3.48 6.41
C VAL A 69 -5.47 -4.66 5.58
N VAL A 70 -6.02 -5.70 6.22
CA VAL A 70 -6.52 -6.89 5.53
C VAL A 70 -7.79 -7.37 6.24
N ASN A 71 -8.85 -7.61 5.48
CA ASN A 71 -10.10 -8.20 5.98
C ASN A 71 -10.68 -7.47 7.20
N GLY A 72 -10.62 -6.13 7.20
CA GLY A 72 -11.12 -5.31 8.30
C GLY A 72 -10.26 -5.35 9.57
N ILE A 73 -9.02 -5.83 9.49
CA ILE A 73 -8.03 -5.80 10.55
C ILE A 73 -6.87 -4.91 10.14
N ILE A 74 -6.44 -4.04 11.05
CA ILE A 74 -5.27 -3.17 10.88
C ILE A 74 -4.13 -3.74 11.71
N TYR A 75 -2.98 -3.91 11.09
CA TYR A 75 -1.73 -4.34 11.71
C TYR A 75 -0.76 -3.16 11.67
N LEU A 76 -0.20 -2.82 12.83
CA LEU A 76 0.76 -1.73 12.97
C LEU A 76 1.81 -2.08 14.00
N THR A 77 2.95 -1.41 13.95
CA THR A 77 4.00 -1.53 14.95
C THR A 77 4.08 -0.24 15.77
N ALA A 78 4.40 -0.41 17.05
CA ALA A 78 4.61 0.68 17.98
C ALA A 78 5.80 0.35 18.88
N SER A 79 6.66 1.32 19.15
CA SER A 79 7.81 1.18 20.04
C SER A 79 7.84 2.35 21.02
N ASP A 80 8.39 2.22 22.21
CA ASP A 80 8.43 3.37 23.13
C ASP A 80 9.20 4.57 22.54
N ALA A 81 8.89 5.74 23.07
CA ALA A 81 9.59 6.97 22.72
C ALA A 81 11.08 6.92 23.15
N GLY A 82 11.94 7.46 22.29
CA GLY A 82 13.38 7.61 22.54
C GLY A 82 14.22 6.51 21.90
N TYR A 83 15.52 6.75 21.70
CA TYR A 83 16.40 5.88 20.89
C TYR A 83 16.94 4.63 21.61
N ARG A 84 16.61 4.43 22.88
CA ARG A 84 17.08 3.25 23.64
C ARG A 84 16.08 2.10 23.50
N PRO A 85 16.51 0.83 23.46
CA PRO A 85 15.60 -0.30 23.55
C PRO A 85 14.81 -0.24 24.85
N THR A 86 13.51 -0.44 24.76
CA THR A 86 12.58 -0.37 25.89
C THR A 86 11.68 -1.61 25.90
N ALA A 87 10.78 -1.69 26.89
CA ALA A 87 9.95 -2.87 27.11
C ALA A 87 8.71 -2.96 26.20
N ASN A 88 8.27 -1.88 25.54
CA ASN A 88 7.01 -1.86 24.78
C ASN A 88 7.20 -1.79 23.25
N ASN A 89 7.98 -2.71 22.67
CA ASN A 89 8.05 -2.86 21.21
C ASN A 89 7.03 -3.89 20.75
N ASN A 90 5.96 -3.43 20.11
CA ASN A 90 4.77 -4.22 19.85
C ASN A 90 4.40 -4.20 18.36
N ILE A 91 4.01 -5.35 17.84
CA ILE A 91 3.08 -5.46 16.71
C ILE A 91 1.67 -5.57 17.30
N ILE A 92 0.73 -4.79 16.78
CA ILE A 92 -0.63 -4.64 17.31
C ILE A 92 -1.62 -4.91 16.17
N ALA A 93 -2.68 -5.67 16.45
CA ALA A 93 -3.82 -5.80 15.55
C ALA A 93 -5.07 -5.12 16.14
N LEU A 94 -5.75 -4.32 15.33
CA LEU A 94 -6.95 -3.57 15.68
C LEU A 94 -8.08 -3.88 14.70
N LYS A 95 -9.33 -3.81 15.15
CA LYS A 95 -10.49 -3.82 14.22
C LYS A 95 -10.56 -2.49 13.48
N ALA A 96 -10.68 -2.54 12.16
CA ALA A 96 -10.79 -1.35 11.33
C ALA A 96 -12.08 -0.54 11.58
N SER A 97 -13.14 -1.21 12.05
CA SER A 97 -14.46 -0.61 12.28
C SER A 97 -14.50 0.39 13.44
N ASP A 98 -13.72 0.15 14.49
CA ASP A 98 -13.82 0.90 15.76
C ASP A 98 -12.48 1.12 16.47
N GLY A 99 -11.37 0.63 15.92
CA GLY A 99 -10.04 0.75 16.52
C GLY A 99 -9.82 -0.14 17.75
N SER A 100 -10.75 -1.03 18.11
CA SER A 100 -10.59 -1.90 19.27
C SER A 100 -9.45 -2.90 19.05
N LYS A 101 -8.59 -3.07 20.07
CA LYS A 101 -7.47 -4.01 20.03
C LYS A 101 -7.98 -5.45 19.99
N LEU A 102 -7.48 -6.22 19.03
CA LEU A 102 -7.67 -7.66 18.92
C LEU A 102 -6.58 -8.40 19.69
N TRP A 103 -5.32 -8.09 19.38
CA TRP A 103 -4.16 -8.69 20.03
C TRP A 103 -2.93 -7.77 19.90
N ASN A 104 -1.91 -8.04 20.72
CA ASN A 104 -0.56 -7.50 20.52
C ASN A 104 0.48 -8.59 20.82
N TYR A 105 1.64 -8.49 20.18
CA TYR A 105 2.80 -9.35 20.43
C TYR A 105 4.02 -8.46 20.62
N SER A 106 4.81 -8.74 21.66
CA SER A 106 5.96 -7.92 22.02
C SER A 106 7.28 -8.63 21.71
N VAL A 107 8.28 -7.86 21.27
CA VAL A 107 9.65 -8.31 21.02
C VAL A 107 10.65 -7.46 21.79
N SER A 108 11.88 -7.95 21.94
CA SER A 108 12.91 -7.29 22.75
C SER A 108 13.55 -6.08 22.07
N GLY A 109 13.52 -6.05 20.74
CA GLY A 109 14.07 -4.96 19.93
C GLY A 109 12.96 -4.06 19.41
N LYS A 110 13.31 -2.87 18.94
CA LYS A 110 12.33 -2.00 18.30
C LYS A 110 11.84 -2.59 16.99
N ILE A 111 10.72 -2.07 16.52
CA ILE A 111 10.10 -2.51 15.27
C ILE A 111 9.89 -1.27 14.40
N TYR A 112 10.87 -0.96 13.56
CA TYR A 112 10.79 0.14 12.59
C TYR A 112 10.09 -0.27 11.28
N THR A 113 9.97 -1.58 11.02
CA THR A 113 9.39 -2.08 9.77
C THR A 113 7.88 -1.91 9.70
N SER A 114 7.36 -1.69 8.50
CA SER A 114 5.93 -1.86 8.20
C SER A 114 5.58 -3.34 8.09
N PRO A 115 4.49 -3.81 8.74
CA PRO A 115 4.10 -5.21 8.63
C PRO A 115 3.62 -5.56 7.22
N ALA A 116 3.82 -6.81 6.82
CA ALA A 116 3.20 -7.39 5.63
C ALA A 116 2.30 -8.55 6.04
N VAL A 117 1.16 -8.71 5.36
CA VAL A 117 0.14 -9.71 5.70
C VAL A 117 -0.21 -10.49 4.45
N ALA A 118 -0.05 -11.82 4.52
CA ALA A 118 -0.43 -12.72 3.45
C ALA A 118 -0.80 -14.09 4.01
N ASN A 119 -1.85 -14.70 3.47
CA ASN A 119 -2.31 -16.04 3.84
C ASN A 119 -2.48 -16.24 5.35
N ASP A 120 -3.15 -15.29 6.02
CA ASP A 120 -3.39 -15.27 7.47
C ASP A 120 -2.12 -15.26 8.34
N ILE A 121 -1.00 -14.77 7.79
CA ILE A 121 0.26 -14.58 8.51
C ILE A 121 0.68 -13.12 8.39
N VAL A 122 1.13 -12.54 9.50
CA VAL A 122 1.76 -11.22 9.57
C VAL A 122 3.27 -11.37 9.75
N TYR A 123 4.03 -10.62 8.96
CA TYR A 123 5.49 -10.61 8.94
C TYR A 123 6.02 -9.22 9.29
N PHE A 124 7.10 -9.16 10.07
CA PHE A 124 7.78 -7.92 10.42
C PHE A 124 9.23 -8.20 10.83
N GLY A 125 10.10 -7.19 10.74
CA GLY A 125 11.49 -7.26 11.20
C GLY A 125 11.69 -6.45 12.48
N SER A 126 12.67 -6.83 13.30
CA SER A 126 12.99 -6.15 14.55
C SER A 126 14.50 -5.98 14.77
N ASP A 127 14.86 -4.96 15.54
CA ASP A 127 16.21 -4.71 16.04
C ASP A 127 16.72 -5.78 17.02
N ASP A 128 15.92 -6.80 17.34
CA ASP A 128 16.41 -7.98 18.07
C ASP A 128 17.04 -9.04 17.16
N HIS A 129 17.38 -8.63 15.93
CA HIS A 129 18.04 -9.42 14.91
C HIS A 129 17.15 -10.60 14.45
N ALA A 130 15.87 -10.34 14.23
CA ALA A 130 14.96 -11.35 13.70
C ALA A 130 13.85 -10.80 12.80
N ILE A 131 13.52 -11.62 11.81
CA ILE A 131 12.30 -11.51 10.99
C ILE A 131 11.28 -12.48 11.57
N TYR A 132 10.11 -11.99 11.96
CA TYR A 132 9.06 -12.74 12.62
C TYR A 132 7.89 -13.07 11.68
N ALA A 133 7.21 -14.17 11.98
CA ALA A 133 5.89 -14.48 11.46
C ALA A 133 4.94 -14.87 12.59
N LEU A 134 3.76 -14.26 12.60
CA LEU A 134 2.69 -14.54 13.55
C LEU A 134 1.40 -14.88 12.80
N ASN A 135 0.53 -15.65 13.44
CA ASN A 135 -0.83 -15.85 12.95
C ASN A 135 -1.60 -14.52 12.99
N ALA A 136 -2.11 -14.06 11.86
CA ALA A 136 -2.73 -12.75 11.72
C ALA A 136 -4.02 -12.60 12.55
N THR A 137 -4.77 -13.70 12.75
CA THR A 137 -6.01 -13.66 13.55
C THR A 137 -5.76 -13.61 15.05
N THR A 138 -4.74 -14.32 15.54
CA THR A 138 -4.56 -14.56 16.99
C THR A 138 -3.35 -13.85 17.58
N GLY A 139 -2.40 -13.39 16.76
CA GLY A 139 -1.09 -12.89 17.20
C GLY A 139 -0.15 -13.99 17.70
N GLY A 140 -0.53 -15.27 17.55
CA GLY A 140 0.28 -16.41 17.98
C GLY A 140 1.56 -16.54 17.16
N TYR A 141 2.69 -16.75 17.83
CA TYR A 141 3.98 -17.02 17.21
C TYR A 141 3.92 -18.23 16.27
N LEU A 142 4.46 -18.09 15.06
CA LEU A 142 4.62 -19.18 14.10
C LEU A 142 6.08 -19.55 13.94
N TRP A 143 6.90 -18.60 13.50
CA TRP A 143 8.34 -18.80 13.31
C TRP A 143 9.10 -17.48 13.39
N LYS A 144 10.43 -17.57 13.48
CA LYS A 144 11.34 -16.44 13.24
C LYS A 144 12.62 -16.89 12.53
N CYS A 145 13.17 -16.04 11.68
CA CYS A 145 14.50 -16.19 11.11
C CYS A 145 15.45 -15.22 11.83
N ILE A 146 16.58 -15.72 12.33
CA ILE A 146 17.61 -14.89 12.95
C ILE A 146 18.50 -14.28 11.87
N THR A 147 18.80 -13.01 12.01
CA THR A 147 19.73 -12.24 11.17
C THR A 147 21.00 -11.90 11.96
N ASP A 148 22.09 -11.53 11.27
CA ASP A 148 23.35 -11.17 11.97
C ASP A 148 23.37 -9.71 12.45
N GLY A 149 22.36 -8.92 12.05
CA GLY A 149 22.14 -7.53 12.44
C GLY A 149 20.65 -7.21 12.49
N GLU A 150 20.27 -5.95 12.72
CA GLU A 150 18.87 -5.54 12.85
C GLU A 150 18.09 -5.82 11.56
N ALA A 151 16.85 -6.31 11.69
CA ALA A 151 15.96 -6.54 10.55
C ALA A 151 15.09 -5.30 10.31
N GLU A 152 15.68 -4.27 9.69
CA GLU A 152 15.02 -2.98 9.46
C GLU A 152 14.36 -2.84 8.08
N GLY A 153 14.62 -3.76 7.14
CA GLY A 153 13.96 -3.80 5.84
C GLY A 153 12.55 -4.33 5.95
N SER A 154 11.54 -3.48 5.70
CA SER A 154 10.13 -3.91 5.77
C SER A 154 9.87 -5.09 4.82
N PRO A 155 9.22 -6.18 5.28
CA PRO A 155 9.02 -7.37 4.47
C PRO A 155 8.07 -7.11 3.30
N THR A 156 8.36 -7.73 2.16
CA THR A 156 7.44 -7.86 1.02
C THR A 156 7.14 -9.32 0.81
N VAL A 157 5.86 -9.68 0.65
CA VAL A 157 5.45 -11.07 0.45
C VAL A 157 4.91 -11.25 -0.96
N SER A 158 5.49 -12.19 -1.70
CA SER A 158 5.03 -12.50 -3.06
C SER A 158 5.22 -13.98 -3.35
N ASN A 159 4.18 -14.62 -3.91
CA ASN A 159 4.19 -16.03 -4.32
C ASN A 159 4.71 -17.01 -3.25
N GLY A 160 4.34 -16.80 -1.98
CA GLY A 160 4.74 -17.65 -0.87
C GLY A 160 6.17 -17.43 -0.38
N VAL A 161 6.83 -16.34 -0.77
CA VAL A 161 8.17 -15.96 -0.33
C VAL A 161 8.13 -14.61 0.38
N VAL A 162 8.81 -14.51 1.52
CA VAL A 162 9.04 -13.26 2.26
C VAL A 162 10.42 -12.73 1.89
N TYR A 163 10.48 -11.50 1.41
CA TYR A 163 11.72 -10.78 1.12
C TYR A 163 11.91 -9.67 2.14
N ALA A 164 13.04 -9.67 2.86
CA ALA A 164 13.32 -8.66 3.88
C ALA A 164 14.83 -8.35 3.96
N GLY A 165 15.14 -7.06 4.09
CA GLY A 165 16.51 -6.56 4.23
C GLY A 165 16.94 -6.48 5.70
N SER A 166 18.24 -6.54 5.93
CA SER A 166 18.85 -6.39 7.25
C SER A 166 20.10 -5.49 7.21
N ASN A 167 20.44 -4.94 8.37
CA ASN A 167 21.66 -4.18 8.62
C ASN A 167 22.93 -5.06 8.63
N ASP A 168 22.80 -6.39 8.56
CA ASP A 168 23.93 -7.26 8.22
C ASP A 168 24.34 -7.20 6.72
N GLY A 169 23.63 -6.39 5.93
CA GLY A 169 23.87 -6.24 4.50
C GLY A 169 23.35 -7.41 3.67
N LYS A 170 22.39 -8.19 4.17
CA LYS A 170 21.76 -9.27 3.42
C LYS A 170 20.30 -8.97 3.13
N LEU A 171 19.90 -9.31 1.91
CA LEU A 171 18.49 -9.52 1.56
C LEU A 171 18.19 -11.01 1.75
N TYR A 172 17.19 -11.30 2.58
CA TYR A 172 16.72 -12.65 2.84
C TYR A 172 15.50 -12.95 1.98
N ALA A 173 15.46 -14.13 1.36
CA ALA A 173 14.26 -14.72 0.78
C ALA A 173 13.90 -15.97 1.58
N LEU A 174 12.75 -15.95 2.24
CA LEU A 174 12.31 -16.98 3.18
C LEU A 174 11.02 -17.62 2.68
N ASP A 175 10.89 -18.93 2.86
CA ASP A 175 9.60 -19.60 2.68
C ASP A 175 8.58 -19.02 3.67
N ALA A 176 7.47 -18.50 3.17
CA ALA A 176 6.51 -17.76 3.99
C ALA A 176 5.83 -18.62 5.06
N ALA A 177 5.65 -19.92 4.81
CA ALA A 177 5.00 -20.81 5.75
C ALA A 177 5.92 -21.26 6.90
N THR A 178 7.21 -21.46 6.61
CA THR A 178 8.15 -22.11 7.54
C THR A 178 9.25 -21.19 8.06
N GLY A 179 9.51 -20.06 7.39
CA GLY A 179 10.62 -19.16 7.69
C GLY A 179 11.98 -19.71 7.27
N MET A 180 12.03 -20.85 6.59
CA MET A 180 13.29 -21.43 6.13
C MET A 180 13.89 -20.58 5.01
N PRO A 181 15.21 -20.32 5.02
CA PRO A 181 15.85 -19.55 3.97
C PRO A 181 15.82 -20.33 2.66
N ILE A 182 15.31 -19.68 1.60
CA ILE A 182 15.38 -20.16 0.23
C ILE A 182 16.74 -19.73 -0.36
N TRP A 183 17.04 -18.45 -0.23
CA TRP A 183 18.33 -17.85 -0.58
C TRP A 183 18.55 -16.56 0.21
N ASN A 184 19.79 -16.07 0.22
CA ASN A 184 20.11 -14.71 0.64
C ASN A 184 21.14 -14.10 -0.33
N PHE A 185 21.18 -12.77 -0.38
CA PHE A 185 22.10 -12.02 -1.22
C PHE A 185 22.80 -10.95 -0.37
N THR A 186 24.13 -10.88 -0.44
CA THR A 186 24.95 -9.95 0.35
C THR A 186 25.37 -8.73 -0.47
N THR A 187 25.11 -7.54 0.07
CA THR A 187 25.54 -6.23 -0.43
C THR A 187 26.73 -5.69 0.35
N GLY A 188 27.28 -4.55 -0.07
CA GLY A 188 28.38 -3.88 0.65
C GLY A 188 27.94 -3.04 1.85
N GLY A 189 26.64 -2.92 2.09
CA GLY A 189 26.05 -2.06 3.11
C GLY A 189 24.62 -2.46 3.46
N TYR A 190 24.01 -1.77 4.42
CA TYR A 190 22.70 -2.08 4.98
C TYR A 190 21.58 -2.08 3.93
N ILE A 191 20.53 -2.85 4.21
CA ILE A 191 19.31 -2.90 3.40
C ILE A 191 18.13 -2.59 4.31
N THR A 192 17.75 -1.31 4.34
CA THR A 192 16.67 -0.79 5.21
C THR A 192 15.38 -0.50 4.44
N GLY A 193 15.45 -0.32 3.12
CA GLY A 193 14.28 -0.15 2.26
C GLY A 193 13.53 -1.47 2.06
N ALA A 194 12.20 -1.40 1.90
CA ALA A 194 11.40 -2.54 1.52
C ALA A 194 11.78 -3.00 0.08
N PRO A 195 12.00 -4.30 -0.18
CA PRO A 195 12.26 -4.80 -1.54
C PRO A 195 10.96 -4.86 -2.35
N ALA A 196 10.97 -4.44 -3.62
CA ALA A 196 9.83 -4.62 -4.52
C ALA A 196 9.96 -5.90 -5.34
N VAL A 197 8.87 -6.59 -5.61
CA VAL A 197 8.82 -7.83 -6.39
C VAL A 197 7.83 -7.69 -7.54
N ALA A 198 8.33 -7.78 -8.77
CA ALA A 198 7.53 -7.72 -9.98
C ALA A 198 8.12 -8.64 -11.05
N ASN A 199 7.25 -9.35 -11.79
CA ASN A 199 7.65 -10.19 -12.93
C ASN A 199 8.78 -11.20 -12.62
N GLY A 200 8.79 -11.76 -11.40
CA GLY A 200 9.80 -12.72 -10.96
C GLY A 200 11.18 -12.09 -10.67
N ILE A 201 11.23 -10.78 -10.44
CA ILE A 201 12.45 -10.04 -10.10
C ILE A 201 12.23 -9.28 -8.79
N VAL A 202 13.24 -9.31 -7.92
CA VAL A 202 13.30 -8.54 -6.67
C VAL A 202 14.21 -7.34 -6.85
N TYR A 203 13.72 -6.16 -6.55
CA TYR A 203 14.42 -4.88 -6.67
C TYR A 203 14.57 -4.23 -5.31
N PHE A 204 15.74 -3.69 -5.00
CA PHE A 204 15.99 -3.00 -3.73
C PHE A 204 17.19 -2.06 -3.81
N GLY A 205 17.22 -1.09 -2.89
CA GLY A 205 18.36 -0.22 -2.65
C GLY A 205 19.21 -0.69 -1.47
N SER A 206 20.48 -0.27 -1.44
CA SER A 206 21.39 -0.51 -0.32
C SER A 206 22.22 0.72 0.01
N TYR A 207 22.78 0.72 1.23
CA TYR A 207 23.70 1.74 1.70
C TYR A 207 25.09 1.65 1.06
N ASP A 208 25.32 0.67 0.18
CA ASP A 208 26.51 0.60 -0.68
C ASP A 208 26.40 1.43 -1.97
N HIS A 209 25.40 2.33 -2.03
CA HIS A 209 25.13 3.22 -3.16
C HIS A 209 24.62 2.51 -4.41
N LYS A 210 24.06 1.30 -4.28
CA LYS A 210 23.55 0.54 -5.42
C LYS A 210 22.08 0.17 -5.31
N VAL A 211 21.43 0.17 -6.47
CA VAL A 211 20.14 -0.48 -6.72
C VAL A 211 20.42 -1.83 -7.35
N TYR A 212 19.77 -2.88 -6.85
CA TYR A 212 19.95 -4.24 -7.31
C TYR A 212 18.67 -4.80 -7.91
N ALA A 213 18.82 -5.69 -8.90
CA ALA A 213 17.76 -6.56 -9.38
C ALA A 213 18.21 -8.01 -9.33
N LEU A 214 17.46 -8.85 -8.64
CA LEU A 214 17.74 -10.27 -8.48
C LEU A 214 16.61 -11.11 -9.03
N ASP A 215 16.93 -12.27 -9.56
CA ASP A 215 15.94 -13.29 -9.85
C ASP A 215 15.24 -13.75 -8.56
N ALA A 216 13.92 -13.66 -8.51
CA ALA A 216 13.15 -13.95 -7.30
C ALA A 216 13.24 -15.42 -6.86
N THR A 217 13.46 -16.34 -7.79
CA THR A 217 13.52 -17.77 -7.49
C THR A 217 14.89 -18.18 -6.97
N THR A 218 15.95 -17.63 -7.57
CA THR A 218 17.33 -18.11 -7.35
C THR A 218 18.20 -17.16 -6.55
N GLY A 219 17.80 -15.89 -6.38
CA GLY A 219 18.63 -14.84 -5.79
C GLY A 219 19.77 -14.38 -6.71
N ALA A 220 19.83 -14.87 -7.95
CA ALA A 220 20.89 -14.52 -8.89
C ALA A 220 20.76 -13.06 -9.33
N LYS A 221 21.85 -12.29 -9.22
CA LYS A 221 21.89 -10.90 -9.67
C LYS A 221 21.71 -10.81 -11.19
N LYS A 222 20.67 -10.06 -11.61
CA LYS A 222 20.40 -9.72 -13.01
C LYS A 222 21.16 -8.46 -13.41
N TRP A 223 21.07 -7.41 -12.60
CA TRP A 223 21.80 -6.16 -12.79
C TRP A 223 21.99 -5.41 -11.47
N GLU A 224 22.89 -4.44 -11.48
CA GLU A 224 23.04 -3.42 -10.44
C GLU A 224 23.27 -2.05 -11.09
N TYR A 225 22.91 -0.97 -10.40
CA TYR A 225 23.13 0.40 -10.82
C TYR A 225 23.67 1.23 -9.66
N THR A 226 24.75 1.98 -9.87
CA THR A 226 25.36 2.84 -8.84
C THR A 226 24.80 4.27 -8.88
N THR A 227 24.20 4.70 -7.78
CA THR A 227 23.74 6.09 -7.56
C THR A 227 24.85 6.95 -6.94
N GLY A 228 24.58 8.24 -6.71
CA GLY A 228 25.55 9.15 -6.11
C GLY A 228 25.70 9.02 -4.58
N SER A 229 24.78 8.33 -3.91
CA SER A 229 24.73 8.20 -2.45
C SER A 229 23.86 7.02 -2.04
N VAL A 230 23.68 6.80 -0.74
CA VAL A 230 22.96 5.63 -0.20
C VAL A 230 21.50 5.59 -0.65
N ILE A 231 20.93 4.38 -0.70
CA ILE A 231 19.52 4.17 -1.02
C ILE A 231 18.83 3.50 0.18
N ALA A 232 18.08 4.30 0.94
CA ALA A 232 17.17 3.81 1.98
C ALA A 232 15.70 3.69 1.50
N SER A 233 15.40 4.28 0.34
CA SER A 233 14.07 4.30 -0.28
C SER A 233 13.69 2.91 -0.80
N ALA A 234 12.39 2.58 -0.77
CA ALA A 234 11.85 1.40 -1.44
C ALA A 234 11.59 1.70 -2.93
N PRO A 235 11.96 0.80 -3.86
CA PRO A 235 11.67 0.97 -5.29
C PRO A 235 10.19 0.77 -5.60
N VAL A 236 9.72 1.39 -6.68
CA VAL A 236 8.45 1.06 -7.33
C VAL A 236 8.71 0.48 -8.70
N VAL A 237 8.01 -0.60 -9.07
CA VAL A 237 8.14 -1.21 -10.39
C VAL A 237 6.86 -1.02 -11.18
N ALA A 238 6.91 -0.20 -12.22
CA ALA A 238 5.76 0.09 -13.07
C ALA A 238 6.20 0.45 -14.50
N GLN A 239 5.35 0.12 -15.49
CA GLN A 239 5.59 0.44 -16.91
C GLN A 239 6.98 0.04 -17.44
N GLY A 240 7.55 -1.06 -16.96
CA GLY A 240 8.88 -1.52 -17.39
C GLY A 240 10.06 -0.74 -16.79
N ASN A 241 9.83 0.07 -15.76
CA ASN A 241 10.86 0.82 -15.05
C ASN A 241 10.81 0.58 -13.54
N VAL A 242 11.94 0.85 -12.90
CA VAL A 242 12.14 0.91 -11.45
C VAL A 242 12.36 2.36 -11.06
N TYR A 243 11.51 2.88 -10.19
CA TYR A 243 11.57 4.24 -9.68
C TYR A 243 12.05 4.23 -8.24
N ILE A 244 13.09 5.01 -7.91
CA ILE A 244 13.67 4.97 -6.57
C ILE A 244 14.38 6.28 -6.20
N GLY A 245 14.22 6.71 -4.95
CA GLY A 245 14.90 7.89 -4.40
C GLY A 245 16.27 7.53 -3.80
N SER A 246 17.25 8.41 -3.97
CA SER A 246 18.61 8.24 -3.42
C SER A 246 19.00 9.47 -2.62
N TYR A 247 19.81 9.28 -1.57
CA TYR A 247 20.29 10.37 -0.71
C TYR A 247 21.19 11.34 -1.45
N ASP A 248 21.47 11.12 -2.74
CA ASP A 248 22.13 12.10 -3.59
C ASP A 248 21.20 13.23 -4.07
N ASN A 249 20.00 13.33 -3.48
CA ASN A 249 18.92 14.27 -3.77
C ASN A 249 18.10 13.97 -5.03
N ASN A 250 18.21 12.77 -5.59
CA ASN A 250 17.57 12.47 -6.86
C ASN A 250 16.61 11.28 -6.77
N THR A 251 15.53 11.41 -7.55
CA THR A 251 14.71 10.28 -7.97
C THR A 251 15.22 9.77 -9.32
N TYR A 252 15.35 8.46 -9.41
CA TYR A 252 15.83 7.75 -10.59
C TYR A 252 14.68 6.95 -11.22
N ALA A 253 14.68 6.86 -12.55
CA ALA A 253 14.02 5.79 -13.28
C ALA A 253 15.06 4.95 -14.00
N LEU A 254 15.05 3.65 -13.72
CA LEU A 254 15.92 2.66 -14.34
C LEU A 254 15.06 1.69 -15.13
N ASN A 255 15.51 1.24 -16.29
CA ASN A 255 14.81 0.21 -17.04
C ASN A 255 14.80 -1.10 -16.23
N ALA A 256 13.63 -1.70 -16.03
CA ALA A 256 13.47 -2.84 -15.12
C ALA A 256 14.20 -4.11 -15.56
N ASP A 257 14.42 -4.28 -16.87
CA ASP A 257 15.08 -5.45 -17.44
C ASP A 257 16.61 -5.32 -17.45
N THR A 258 17.11 -4.12 -17.70
CA THR A 258 18.54 -3.88 -17.98
C THR A 258 19.27 -3.08 -16.90
N GLY A 259 18.55 -2.38 -16.03
CA GLY A 259 19.11 -1.43 -15.08
C GLY A 259 19.62 -0.13 -15.70
N ALA A 260 19.45 0.06 -17.02
CA ALA A 260 19.90 1.26 -17.70
C ALA A 260 19.13 2.50 -17.21
N LEU A 261 19.84 3.61 -17.02
CA LEU A 261 19.22 4.88 -16.65
C LEU A 261 18.27 5.36 -17.75
N VAL A 262 17.01 5.60 -17.39
CA VAL A 262 16.00 6.23 -18.27
C VAL A 262 16.01 7.73 -18.04
N TRP A 263 15.83 8.16 -16.80
CA TRP A 263 15.93 9.55 -16.39
C TRP A 263 16.35 9.67 -14.92
N LYS A 264 16.84 10.85 -14.55
CA LYS A 264 17.19 11.25 -13.18
C LYS A 264 16.76 12.68 -12.96
N VAL A 265 16.05 12.95 -11.87
CA VAL A 265 15.55 14.29 -11.52
C VAL A 265 15.90 14.59 -10.08
N GLN A 266 16.38 15.80 -9.81
CA GLN A 266 16.62 16.27 -8.46
C GLN A 266 15.28 16.61 -7.80
N THR A 267 14.94 15.87 -6.74
CA THR A 267 13.67 15.97 -5.98
C THR A 267 13.94 16.14 -4.48
N GLY A 268 15.09 16.73 -4.14
CA GLY A 268 15.53 16.90 -2.76
C GLY A 268 16.70 17.86 -2.62
N TYR A 269 17.09 18.09 -1.37
CA TYR A 269 18.23 18.92 -0.97
C TYR A 269 18.94 18.31 0.25
N ASP A 270 20.20 18.73 0.44
CA ASP A 270 21.02 18.46 1.64
C ASP A 270 21.29 16.98 1.95
N GLN A 271 21.29 16.14 0.91
CA GLN A 271 21.73 14.74 0.94
C GLN A 271 21.00 13.88 1.98
N CYS A 272 19.67 14.01 2.05
CA CYS A 272 18.85 13.37 3.07
C CYS A 272 17.86 12.34 2.50
N VAL A 273 17.10 11.74 3.42
CA VAL A 273 16.06 10.74 3.15
C VAL A 273 15.11 11.24 2.06
N GLN A 274 15.11 10.51 0.95
CA GLN A 274 14.12 10.68 -0.11
C GLN A 274 12.93 9.77 0.20
N ALA A 275 11.74 10.26 -0.07
CA ALA A 275 10.53 9.47 -0.01
C ALA A 275 10.66 8.20 -0.88
N SER A 276 9.96 7.14 -0.49
CA SER A 276 9.69 6.05 -1.43
C SER A 276 8.61 6.54 -2.40
N PRO A 277 8.86 6.53 -3.73
CA PRO A 277 7.92 7.09 -4.69
C PRO A 277 6.64 6.24 -4.75
N ALA A 278 5.51 6.81 -5.21
CA ALA A 278 4.32 6.05 -5.59
C ALA A 278 4.05 6.23 -7.08
N TYR A 279 3.46 5.22 -7.73
CA TYR A 279 3.09 5.25 -9.14
C TYR A 279 1.58 5.15 -9.31
N ALA A 280 0.99 6.11 -10.03
CA ALA A 280 -0.39 5.97 -10.53
C ALA A 280 -0.53 6.59 -11.91
N ASN A 281 -1.17 5.86 -12.83
CA ASN A 281 -1.60 6.39 -14.14
C ASN A 281 -0.52 7.16 -14.93
N GLY A 282 0.72 6.66 -14.94
CA GLY A 282 1.84 7.32 -15.65
C GLY A 282 2.43 8.52 -14.91
N VAL A 283 2.19 8.64 -13.60
CA VAL A 283 2.73 9.69 -12.74
C VAL A 283 3.46 9.06 -11.56
N ILE A 284 4.64 9.60 -11.25
CA ILE A 284 5.39 9.30 -10.04
C ILE A 284 5.19 10.43 -9.04
N TYR A 285 4.74 10.09 -7.84
CA TYR A 285 4.63 11.01 -6.72
C TYR A 285 5.80 10.76 -5.76
N THR A 286 6.57 11.79 -5.46
CA THR A 286 7.79 11.68 -4.62
C THR A 286 8.10 13.02 -3.93
N GLY A 287 9.16 13.07 -3.14
CA GLY A 287 9.62 14.28 -2.46
C GLY A 287 10.83 14.01 -1.56
N GLY A 288 11.30 15.06 -0.90
CA GLY A 288 12.46 15.00 0.00
C GLY A 288 12.16 15.50 1.41
N ALA A 289 13.01 15.12 2.35
CA ALA A 289 12.96 15.59 3.74
C ALA A 289 13.07 17.12 3.90
N PHE A 290 13.67 17.82 2.94
CA PHE A 290 14.09 19.22 3.09
C PHE A 290 13.69 20.15 1.94
N ASP A 291 13.01 19.66 0.91
CA ASP A 291 12.43 20.53 -0.14
C ASP A 291 11.03 21.04 0.22
N ASN A 292 10.40 20.45 1.24
CA ASN A 292 9.02 20.67 1.66
C ASN A 292 8.01 20.48 0.52
N LYS A 293 8.33 19.64 -0.46
CA LYS A 293 7.51 19.48 -1.66
C LYS A 293 7.07 18.05 -1.88
N VAL A 294 5.86 17.94 -2.43
CA VAL A 294 5.45 16.78 -3.21
C VAL A 294 5.66 17.12 -4.67
N HIS A 295 6.35 16.25 -5.39
CA HIS A 295 6.57 16.33 -6.83
C HIS A 295 5.72 15.28 -7.53
N ALA A 296 5.00 15.67 -8.58
CA ALA A 296 4.37 14.76 -9.52
C ALA A 296 5.14 14.78 -10.83
N LEU A 297 5.80 13.68 -11.16
CA LEU A 297 6.65 13.55 -12.33
C LEU A 297 6.00 12.64 -13.36
N ASP A 298 6.15 12.95 -14.64
CA ASP A 298 5.80 12.03 -15.70
C ASP A 298 6.66 10.76 -15.61
N ALA A 299 6.04 9.59 -15.49
CA ALA A 299 6.76 8.34 -15.25
C ALA A 299 7.71 7.96 -16.40
N SER A 300 7.46 8.42 -17.63
CA SER A 300 8.27 8.07 -18.80
C SER A 300 9.43 9.04 -19.04
N THR A 301 9.27 10.31 -18.66
CA THR A 301 10.23 11.37 -18.99
C THR A 301 10.89 12.04 -17.78
N GLY A 302 10.32 11.87 -16.58
CA GLY A 302 10.72 12.59 -15.38
C GLY A 302 10.27 14.07 -15.35
N ALA A 303 9.57 14.56 -16.37
CA ALA A 303 9.12 15.95 -16.42
C ALA A 303 8.14 16.25 -15.27
N GLU A 304 8.37 17.31 -14.51
CA GLU A 304 7.44 17.75 -13.45
C GLU A 304 6.11 18.19 -14.07
N LYS A 305 5.02 17.52 -13.69
CA LYS A 305 3.63 17.87 -14.05
C LYS A 305 3.10 18.95 -13.13
N TRP A 306 3.34 18.79 -11.83
CA TRP A 306 3.02 19.77 -10.80
C TRP A 306 3.89 19.51 -9.55
N SER A 307 3.98 20.52 -8.69
CA SER A 307 4.51 20.39 -7.35
C SER A 307 3.62 21.12 -6.34
N TYR A 308 3.60 20.64 -5.09
CA TYR A 308 2.86 21.24 -3.98
C TYR A 308 3.79 21.42 -2.78
N THR A 309 3.84 22.65 -2.24
CA THR A 309 4.65 22.96 -1.04
C THR A 309 3.83 22.71 0.22
N MET A 310 4.33 21.84 1.08
CA MET A 310 3.79 21.52 2.40
C MET A 310 4.46 22.36 3.50
N ASP A 311 3.99 22.20 4.73
CA ASP A 311 4.57 22.81 5.94
C ASP A 311 5.85 22.10 6.45
N GLY A 312 6.25 20.99 5.82
CA GLY A 312 7.44 20.22 6.12
C GLY A 312 7.74 19.19 5.04
N GLY A 313 8.87 18.50 5.17
CA GLY A 313 9.37 17.54 4.18
C GLY A 313 8.59 16.24 4.10
N LEU A 314 8.79 15.53 2.99
CA LEU A 314 8.24 14.21 2.72
C LEU A 314 9.35 13.16 2.87
N THR A 315 9.37 12.43 3.98
CA THR A 315 10.22 11.22 4.12
C THR A 315 9.42 9.93 4.03
N THR A 316 8.10 10.04 4.13
CA THR A 316 7.14 8.95 4.00
C THR A 316 6.74 8.76 2.55
N ALA A 317 6.04 7.68 2.30
CA ALA A 317 5.71 7.27 0.97
C ALA A 317 4.26 7.69 0.62
N PRO A 318 4.02 8.33 -0.54
CA PRO A 318 2.67 8.71 -0.93
C PRO A 318 1.77 7.48 -1.13
N ALA A 319 0.46 7.66 -0.90
CA ALA A 319 -0.54 6.66 -1.23
C ALA A 319 -1.59 7.28 -2.15
N VAL A 320 -1.90 6.63 -3.26
CA VAL A 320 -2.79 7.15 -4.30
C VAL A 320 -4.04 6.29 -4.40
N ILE A 321 -5.20 6.94 -4.39
CA ILE A 321 -6.47 6.26 -4.64
C ILE A 321 -7.32 7.09 -5.60
N GLY A 322 -7.69 6.49 -6.73
CA GLY A 322 -8.39 7.19 -7.80
C GLY A 322 -7.65 8.47 -8.22
N HIS A 323 -8.26 9.63 -7.95
CA HIS A 323 -7.74 10.97 -8.29
C HIS A 323 -7.19 11.75 -7.07
N THR A 324 -6.85 11.05 -5.98
CA THR A 324 -6.30 11.68 -4.77
C THR A 324 -4.98 11.05 -4.36
N VAL A 325 -4.00 11.90 -4.09
CA VAL A 325 -2.69 11.56 -3.54
C VAL A 325 -2.68 11.98 -2.08
N TYR A 326 -2.41 11.03 -1.19
CA TYR A 326 -2.21 11.28 0.23
C TYR A 326 -0.74 11.24 0.57
N VAL A 327 -0.30 12.26 1.30
CA VAL A 327 1.09 12.48 1.70
C VAL A 327 1.14 12.99 3.12
N THR A 328 2.20 12.65 3.85
CA THR A 328 2.38 13.12 5.22
C THR A 328 3.65 13.94 5.34
N SER A 329 3.49 15.17 5.81
CA SER A 329 4.57 16.07 6.17
C SER A 329 5.16 15.62 7.49
N THR A 330 6.40 15.15 7.43
CA THR A 330 7.04 14.45 8.53
C THR A 330 7.27 15.33 9.74
N LEU A 331 7.78 16.55 9.50
CA LEU A 331 8.10 17.52 10.56
C LEU A 331 7.01 18.58 10.75
N GLY A 332 6.12 18.76 9.77
CA GLY A 332 4.98 19.67 9.88
C GLY A 332 3.75 19.02 10.52
N ASN A 333 3.77 17.70 10.74
CA ASN A 333 2.74 16.94 11.44
C ASN A 333 1.37 17.02 10.72
N THR A 334 1.39 17.22 9.40
CA THR A 334 0.19 17.41 8.58
C THR A 334 0.09 16.32 7.52
N THR A 335 -1.05 15.67 7.44
CA THR A 335 -1.44 14.81 6.30
C THR A 335 -2.20 15.65 5.30
N TYR A 336 -1.86 15.54 4.02
CA TYR A 336 -2.51 16.25 2.93
C TYR A 336 -3.19 15.28 1.98
N ALA A 337 -4.35 15.68 1.48
CA ALA A 337 -5.03 15.08 0.34
C ALA A 337 -4.94 16.05 -0.83
N LEU A 338 -4.23 15.65 -1.88
CA LEU A 338 -3.99 16.46 -3.07
C LEU A 338 -4.69 15.81 -4.26
N ASN A 339 -5.27 16.61 -5.14
CA ASN A 339 -5.78 16.10 -6.41
C ASN A 339 -4.62 15.59 -7.27
N ALA A 340 -4.71 14.34 -7.73
CA ALA A 340 -3.65 13.64 -8.46
C ALA A 340 -3.25 14.31 -9.78
N ASP A 341 -4.21 14.98 -10.43
CA ASP A 341 -4.02 15.59 -11.75
C ASP A 341 -3.44 17.01 -11.68
N SER A 342 -3.81 17.78 -10.65
CA SER A 342 -3.48 19.20 -10.53
C SER A 342 -2.60 19.59 -9.34
N GLY A 343 -2.43 18.69 -8.37
CA GLY A 343 -1.77 18.99 -7.09
C GLY A 343 -2.59 19.89 -6.17
N ALA A 344 -3.82 20.24 -6.54
CA ALA A 344 -4.67 21.12 -5.74
C ALA A 344 -5.03 20.46 -4.41
N LEU A 345 -4.89 21.22 -3.31
CA LEU A 345 -5.28 20.77 -1.98
C LEU A 345 -6.80 20.49 -1.93
N GLN A 346 -7.17 19.28 -1.55
CA GLN A 346 -8.55 18.89 -1.29
C GLN A 346 -8.88 19.05 0.20
N TRP A 347 -8.03 18.53 1.08
CA TRP A 347 -8.13 18.71 2.53
C TRP A 347 -6.77 18.44 3.20
N SER A 348 -6.62 18.88 4.45
CA SER A 348 -5.49 18.52 5.31
C SER A 348 -5.95 18.07 6.71
N TYR A 349 -5.08 17.36 7.42
CA TYR A 349 -5.33 16.85 8.77
C TYR A 349 -4.07 16.99 9.62
N GLN A 350 -4.16 17.69 10.76
CA GLN A 350 -3.04 17.92 11.66
C GLN A 350 -3.03 16.88 12.79
N THR A 351 -1.91 16.19 12.99
CA THR A 351 -1.66 15.31 14.14
C THR A 351 -1.02 16.07 15.31
N GLY A 352 -0.95 15.42 16.48
CA GLY A 352 -0.29 15.98 17.66
C GLY A 352 1.23 15.86 17.65
N GLY A 353 1.79 15.02 16.77
CA GLY A 353 3.24 14.80 16.62
C GLY A 353 3.66 14.40 15.22
N ASN A 354 4.97 14.26 15.02
CA ASN A 354 5.60 13.96 13.74
C ASN A 354 5.09 12.68 13.09
N ILE A 355 5.02 12.69 11.76
CA ILE A 355 4.44 11.59 10.97
C ILE A 355 5.54 10.90 10.17
N TYR A 356 5.94 9.71 10.61
CA TYR A 356 6.90 8.86 9.90
C TYR A 356 6.23 7.61 9.29
N SER A 357 4.93 7.43 9.56
CA SER A 357 4.10 6.40 8.96
C SER A 357 3.63 6.83 7.58
N SER A 358 3.86 6.01 6.55
CA SER A 358 3.19 6.22 5.27
C SER A 358 1.71 5.87 5.41
N PRO A 359 0.80 6.53 4.68
CA PRO A 359 -0.61 6.21 4.78
C PRO A 359 -0.95 4.85 4.17
N ALA A 360 -1.85 4.12 4.82
CA ALA A 360 -2.50 2.93 4.28
C ALA A 360 -3.97 3.24 4.01
N ILE A 361 -4.51 2.70 2.92
CA ILE A 361 -5.87 3.04 2.48
C ILE A 361 -6.67 1.76 2.30
N ALA A 362 -7.80 1.66 2.99
CA ALA A 362 -8.76 0.58 2.79
C ALA A 362 -10.17 1.11 3.06
N ASN A 363 -11.16 0.69 2.27
CA ASN A 363 -12.56 1.03 2.50
C ASN A 363 -12.86 2.54 2.59
N GLY A 364 -12.08 3.34 1.85
CA GLY A 364 -12.26 4.80 1.82
C GLY A 364 -11.85 5.48 3.13
N ILE A 365 -11.10 4.78 3.96
CA ILE A 365 -10.49 5.28 5.18
C ILE A 365 -8.98 5.28 4.96
N ILE A 366 -8.34 6.34 5.40
CA ILE A 366 -6.89 6.43 5.46
C ILE A 366 -6.43 6.20 6.90
N TYR A 367 -5.38 5.39 7.04
CA TYR A 367 -4.76 5.02 8.31
C TYR A 367 -3.31 5.45 8.32
N PHE A 368 -2.90 6.16 9.37
CA PHE A 368 -1.51 6.59 9.53
C PHE A 368 -1.19 6.82 11.02
N GLY A 369 0.04 6.52 11.40
CA GLY A 369 0.56 6.71 12.75
C GLY A 369 1.36 8.00 12.94
N ALA A 370 1.47 8.48 14.17
CA ALA A 370 2.32 9.60 14.53
C ALA A 370 3.13 9.38 15.82
N TYR A 371 4.10 10.25 16.06
CA TYR A 371 4.98 10.25 17.25
C TYR A 371 4.28 10.73 18.52
N ASP A 372 3.07 11.27 18.43
CA ASP A 372 2.18 11.43 19.60
C ASP A 372 1.63 10.09 20.12
N GLY A 373 1.96 9.01 19.42
CA GLY A 373 1.67 7.63 19.75
C GLY A 373 0.30 7.14 19.36
N ASN A 374 -0.39 7.88 18.49
CA ASN A 374 -1.69 7.49 17.98
C ASN A 374 -1.60 6.92 16.57
N LEU A 375 -2.44 5.92 16.31
CA LEU A 375 -2.94 5.59 14.99
C LEU A 375 -4.22 6.39 14.73
N TYR A 376 -4.29 7.04 13.58
CA TYR A 376 -5.44 7.80 13.13
C TYR A 376 -6.20 7.02 12.06
N ALA A 377 -7.54 6.99 12.17
CA ALA A 377 -8.44 6.58 11.11
C ALA A 377 -9.25 7.80 10.64
N VAL A 378 -8.96 8.27 9.43
CA VAL A 378 -9.53 9.50 8.88
C VAL A 378 -10.32 9.19 7.61
N GLY A 379 -11.48 9.81 7.47
CA GLY A 379 -12.35 9.67 6.32
C GLY A 379 -13.81 9.90 6.68
N ALA A 380 -14.67 9.78 5.68
CA ALA A 380 -16.10 9.74 5.91
C ALA A 380 -16.55 8.28 5.92
N ASN A 381 -17.22 7.84 6.99
CA ASN A 381 -18.13 6.71 6.84
C ASN A 381 -19.10 7.12 5.73
N SER A 382 -19.07 6.42 4.60
CA SER A 382 -20.14 6.49 3.61
C SER A 382 -21.40 5.92 4.29
N GLY A 383 -22.05 6.75 5.11
CA GLY A 383 -23.31 6.45 5.78
C GLY A 383 -23.31 5.16 6.60
N GLY A 384 -22.71 5.19 7.79
CA GLY A 384 -23.23 4.46 8.94
C GLY A 384 -24.56 5.09 9.42
N GLY A 385 -25.52 5.25 8.51
CA GLY A 385 -26.90 5.49 8.88
C GLY A 385 -27.55 4.15 9.12
N THR A 386 -28.41 4.07 10.13
CA THR A 386 -29.47 3.05 10.23
C THR A 386 -30.51 3.18 9.10
N GLY A 387 -30.06 3.56 7.90
CA GLY A 387 -30.84 3.49 6.68
C GLY A 387 -30.68 2.09 6.13
N THR A 388 -31.76 1.34 6.14
CA THR A 388 -31.95 0.23 5.19
C THR A 388 -31.35 0.63 3.86
N SER A 389 -30.29 -0.05 3.43
CA SER A 389 -29.91 -0.03 2.03
C SER A 389 -31.14 -0.45 1.26
N THR A 390 -31.84 0.47 0.61
CA THR A 390 -32.72 0.13 -0.51
C THR A 390 -31.88 -0.15 -1.75
N GLY A 391 -30.69 -0.76 -1.57
CA GLY A 391 -30.16 -1.69 -2.54
C GLY A 391 -31.13 -2.86 -2.55
N ILE A 392 -31.86 -3.01 -3.65
CA ILE A 392 -32.65 -4.20 -3.90
C ILE A 392 -31.69 -5.38 -3.76
N SER A 393 -31.84 -6.19 -2.71
CA SER A 393 -31.01 -7.38 -2.49
C SER A 393 -30.94 -8.18 -3.79
N ASN A 394 -29.79 -8.79 -4.12
CA ASN A 394 -29.68 -9.66 -5.29
C ASN A 394 -30.82 -10.69 -5.33
N THR A 395 -31.29 -11.16 -4.18
CA THR A 395 -32.48 -12.02 -4.05
C THR A 395 -33.77 -11.34 -4.54
N ILE A 396 -33.98 -10.06 -4.22
CA ILE A 396 -35.13 -9.28 -4.69
C ILE A 396 -34.98 -8.92 -6.18
N ILE A 397 -33.76 -8.67 -6.67
CA ILE A 397 -33.47 -8.48 -8.11
C ILE A 397 -33.81 -9.77 -8.87
N TYR A 398 -33.32 -10.93 -8.41
CA TYR A 398 -33.63 -12.22 -9.02
C TYR A 398 -35.12 -12.56 -8.93
N ALA A 399 -35.79 -12.25 -7.82
CA ALA A 399 -37.23 -12.42 -7.70
C ALA A 399 -38.00 -11.52 -8.69
N ALA A 400 -37.60 -10.27 -8.85
CA ALA A 400 -38.21 -9.35 -9.81
C ALA A 400 -37.98 -9.81 -11.25
N ILE A 401 -36.78 -10.28 -11.59
CA ILE A 401 -36.46 -10.85 -12.91
C ILE A 401 -37.33 -12.09 -13.18
N ILE A 402 -37.46 -13.00 -12.21
CA ILE A 402 -38.32 -14.19 -12.34
C ILE A 402 -39.78 -13.79 -12.58
N VAL A 403 -40.29 -12.80 -11.84
CA VAL A 403 -41.67 -12.31 -12.02
C VAL A 403 -41.86 -11.71 -13.42
N VAL A 404 -40.92 -10.90 -13.90
CA VAL A 404 -40.99 -10.34 -15.26
C VAL A 404 -40.95 -11.43 -16.32
N VAL A 405 -40.07 -12.43 -16.18
CA VAL A 405 -40.00 -13.57 -17.10
C VAL A 405 -41.32 -14.36 -17.12
N VAL A 406 -41.90 -14.64 -15.95
CA VAL A 406 -43.19 -15.35 -15.84
C VAL A 406 -44.32 -14.55 -16.51
N ILE A 407 -44.37 -13.23 -16.30
CA ILE A 407 -45.37 -12.36 -16.93
C ILE A 407 -45.21 -12.35 -18.45
N VAL A 408 -43.99 -12.20 -18.96
CA VAL A 408 -43.71 -12.21 -20.41
C VAL A 408 -44.11 -13.54 -21.03
N VAL A 409 -43.79 -14.66 -20.38
CA VAL A 409 -44.19 -16.00 -20.83
C VAL A 409 -45.71 -16.17 -20.79
N ALA A 410 -46.38 -15.73 -19.72
CA ALA A 410 -47.84 -15.81 -19.62
C ALA A 410 -48.54 -14.98 -20.69
N VAL A 411 -48.08 -13.76 -20.95
CA VAL A 411 -48.61 -12.89 -22.03
C VAL A 411 -48.37 -13.53 -23.39
N ALA A 412 -47.19 -14.11 -23.65
CA ALA A 412 -46.92 -14.83 -24.88
C ALA A 412 -47.87 -16.03 -25.07
N VAL A 413 -48.14 -16.80 -24.02
CA VAL A 413 -49.07 -17.94 -24.05
C VAL A 413 -50.51 -17.48 -24.31
N VAL A 414 -50.97 -16.38 -23.70
CA VAL A 414 -52.32 -15.81 -23.93
C VAL A 414 -52.46 -15.31 -25.37
N LEU A 415 -51.43 -14.64 -25.91
CA LEU A 415 -51.41 -14.17 -27.29
C LEU A 415 -51.37 -15.33 -28.30
N LEU A 416 -50.73 -16.45 -27.96
CA LEU A 416 -50.73 -17.68 -28.75
C LEU A 416 -52.10 -18.39 -28.71
N ARG A 417 -52.81 -18.37 -27.57
CA ARG A 417 -54.16 -18.95 -27.45
C ARG A 417 -55.24 -18.14 -28.17
N ARG A 418 -55.12 -16.80 -28.25
CA ARG A 418 -56.05 -15.94 -29.01
C ARG A 418 -55.86 -16.00 -30.54
N ARG A 419 -54.81 -16.68 -31.02
CA ARG A 419 -54.53 -16.88 -32.46
C ARG A 419 -54.81 -18.31 -32.94
N ARG A 420 -55.56 -19.10 -32.17
CA ARG A 420 -56.13 -20.38 -32.60
C ARG A 420 -57.60 -20.24 -32.89
#